data_AF-A0A925IGQ3-F1
#
_entry.id   AF-A0A925IGQ3-F1
#
_cell.length_a   1.000
_cell.length_b   1.000
_cell.length_c   1.000
_cell.angle_alpha   90.00
_cell.angle_beta   90.00
_cell.angle_gamma   90.00
#
_symmetry.space_group_name_H-M   'P 1'
#
loop_
_entity.id
_entity.type
_entity.pdbx_description
1 polymer ?
#
loop_
_entity_poly.entity_id
_entity_poly.type
_entity_poly.pdbx_seq_one_letter_code
_entity_poly.pdbx_strand_id
1 'polypeptide(L)'
;MRVKNLAIFLSAVILLASCKGKGLFGKKKQDKSDVTGWNYNDKNMGGYQVSQSKDQGPGPGLVFVQGGTFTMGQTEEDVMAEWNNIPRRVSVPSFYIDRTEVANVHYREYLYWLSKVFDPSDPANLPIIEGALPDTLVWRSELSYNEPLVEFYFRHPGFNNYPVVGVSWRQANDFCLWRSDRVNEGILLQKGYVNKTGLQGQQGSNNFTTKSYLLDLYQTAPGKTATSKKNPLKTAQGQPRTRVSMEDGLLLPDYRLPFEAEWEYAAYGLIDQNPRPSTKEGKRGEELQSNKQIYPWSQNVNGLRDTRHGSWQGQFLANFKRGSGDNAGVAGGL
;
A
#
# COMPACT_ATOMS: atom_id res chain seq x y z
N MET A 1 26.91 49.92 -42.24
CA MET A 1 26.79 48.69 -41.43
C MET A 1 27.01 47.49 -42.33
N ARG A 2 27.97 46.63 -42.00
CA ARG A 2 28.42 45.52 -42.86
C ARG A 2 27.28 44.53 -43.05
N VAL A 3 26.99 44.13 -44.29
CA VAL A 3 25.91 43.21 -44.70
C VAL A 3 25.83 41.93 -43.83
N LYS A 4 26.98 41.47 -43.31
CA LYS A 4 27.07 40.37 -42.34
C LYS A 4 26.27 40.61 -41.05
N ASN A 5 26.26 41.82 -40.50
CA ASN A 5 25.55 42.14 -39.27
C ASN A 5 24.03 42.20 -39.48
N LEU A 6 23.59 42.60 -40.68
CA LEU A 6 22.18 42.63 -41.05
C LEU A 6 21.63 41.21 -41.27
N ALA A 7 22.44 40.32 -41.86
CA ALA A 7 22.11 38.90 -42.00
C ALA A 7 21.98 38.19 -40.64
N ILE A 8 22.86 38.49 -39.68
CA ILE A 8 22.79 37.94 -38.32
C ILE A 8 21.52 38.42 -37.61
N PHE A 9 21.19 39.71 -37.74
CA PHE A 9 19.97 40.26 -37.13
C PHE A 9 18.69 39.67 -37.75
N LEU A 10 18.66 39.50 -39.08
CA LEU A 10 17.54 38.86 -39.77
C LEU A 10 17.39 37.38 -39.36
N SER A 11 18.49 36.65 -39.19
CA SER A 11 18.46 35.26 -38.72
C SER A 11 17.94 35.13 -37.28
N ALA A 12 18.24 36.09 -36.41
CA ALA A 12 17.74 36.12 -35.04
C ALA A 12 16.23 36.39 -34.98
N VAL A 13 15.71 37.26 -35.86
CA VAL A 13 14.28 37.55 -35.97
C VAL A 13 13.51 36.35 -36.55
N ILE A 14 14.08 35.63 -37.51
CA ILE A 14 13.47 34.41 -38.08
C ILE A 14 13.46 33.27 -37.06
N LEU A 15 14.50 33.14 -36.23
CA LEU A 15 14.53 32.17 -35.12
C LEU A 15 13.46 32.46 -34.06
N LEU A 16 13.14 33.73 -33.80
CA LEU A 16 12.05 34.13 -32.88
C LEU A 16 10.66 33.92 -33.50
N ALA A 17 10.52 34.05 -34.83
CA ALA A 17 9.25 33.85 -35.54
C ALA A 17 8.96 32.38 -35.91
N SER A 18 9.97 31.50 -35.90
CA SER A 18 9.83 30.07 -36.24
C SER A 18 9.23 29.22 -35.11
N CYS A 19 9.04 29.78 -33.91
CA CYS A 19 8.26 29.14 -32.85
C CYS A 19 6.74 29.23 -33.10
N LYS A 20 6.26 28.79 -34.27
CA LYS A 20 4.85 28.44 -34.47
C LYS A 20 4.53 27.20 -33.62
N GLY A 21 4.04 27.44 -32.41
CA GLY A 21 3.39 26.40 -31.60
C GLY A 21 3.47 26.56 -30.08
N LYS A 22 4.47 27.27 -29.55
CA LYS A 22 4.64 27.50 -28.09
C LYS A 22 5.28 28.86 -27.82
N GLY A 23 4.63 29.93 -28.29
CA GLY A 23 5.08 31.28 -27.97
C GLY A 23 4.89 31.61 -26.48
N LEU A 24 5.78 32.46 -25.96
CA LEU A 24 5.77 33.06 -24.61
C LEU A 24 4.42 33.72 -24.22
N PHE A 25 3.51 33.92 -25.17
CA PHE A 25 2.19 34.56 -25.06
C PHE A 25 1.02 33.69 -25.55
N GLY A 26 1.25 32.40 -25.85
CA GLY A 26 0.17 31.48 -26.23
C GLY A 26 -0.67 31.10 -25.01
N LYS A 27 -1.96 31.44 -25.00
CA LYS A 27 -2.92 30.93 -24.00
C LYS A 27 -2.81 29.39 -23.97
N LYS A 28 -2.61 28.81 -22.78
CA LYS A 28 -2.56 27.35 -22.60
C LYS A 28 -3.84 26.76 -23.19
N LYS A 29 -3.70 25.85 -24.16
CA LYS A 29 -4.83 25.10 -24.73
C LYS A 29 -5.44 24.28 -23.60
N GLN A 30 -6.72 24.48 -23.34
CA GLN A 30 -7.47 23.71 -22.35
C GLN A 30 -7.80 22.34 -22.95
N ASP A 31 -7.69 21.29 -22.14
CA ASP A 31 -8.09 19.95 -22.54
C ASP A 31 -9.60 19.93 -22.80
N LYS A 32 -10.06 19.22 -23.82
CA LYS A 32 -11.47 19.17 -24.23
C LYS A 32 -12.00 17.76 -23.99
N SER A 33 -13.25 17.64 -23.55
CA SER A 33 -13.92 16.36 -23.42
C SER A 33 -14.23 15.76 -24.78
N ASP A 34 -13.85 14.49 -24.97
CA ASP A 34 -14.17 13.74 -26.18
C ASP A 34 -15.65 13.31 -26.24
N VAL A 35 -16.30 13.16 -25.08
CA VAL A 35 -17.71 12.73 -24.99
C VAL A 35 -18.67 13.91 -25.17
N THR A 36 -18.43 15.01 -24.45
CA THR A 36 -19.36 16.16 -24.45
C THR A 36 -18.90 17.31 -25.34
N GLY A 37 -17.61 17.36 -25.67
CA GLY A 37 -17.03 18.49 -26.39
C GLY A 37 -16.84 19.76 -25.54
N TRP A 38 -17.04 19.70 -24.23
CA TRP A 38 -16.82 20.85 -23.33
C TRP A 38 -15.36 20.96 -22.91
N ASN A 39 -14.88 22.18 -22.68
CA ASN A 39 -13.51 22.40 -22.20
C ASN A 39 -13.40 22.04 -20.71
N TYR A 40 -12.37 21.27 -20.37
CA TYR A 40 -11.96 21.02 -18.99
C TYR A 40 -11.23 22.23 -18.41
N ASN A 41 -11.38 22.42 -17.10
CA ASN A 41 -10.69 23.46 -16.34
C ASN A 41 -10.97 24.90 -16.82
N ASP A 42 -12.07 25.12 -17.55
CA ASP A 42 -12.48 26.46 -17.98
C ASP A 42 -13.51 27.06 -17.02
N LYS A 43 -13.19 28.24 -16.47
CA LYS A 43 -14.06 28.94 -15.51
C LYS A 43 -15.36 29.41 -16.15
N ASN A 44 -15.33 29.69 -17.45
CA ASN A 44 -16.47 30.26 -18.17
C ASN A 44 -17.46 29.20 -18.67
N MET A 45 -17.03 27.93 -18.74
CA MET A 45 -17.82 26.80 -19.28
C MET A 45 -18.13 25.76 -18.21
N GLY A 46 -18.65 26.21 -17.06
CA GLY A 46 -19.13 25.31 -15.99
C GLY A 46 -18.06 24.88 -14.98
N GLY A 47 -16.79 25.24 -15.18
CA GLY A 47 -15.76 25.14 -14.14
C GLY A 47 -15.41 23.72 -13.70
N TYR A 48 -15.76 22.69 -14.49
CA TYR A 48 -15.43 21.31 -14.18
C TYR A 48 -13.92 21.11 -14.24
N GLN A 49 -13.33 20.80 -13.09
CA GLN A 49 -11.89 20.65 -12.96
C GLN A 49 -11.49 19.19 -12.97
N VAL A 50 -10.54 18.88 -13.85
CA VAL A 50 -9.94 17.55 -13.95
C VAL A 50 -8.52 17.66 -13.47
N SER A 51 -8.22 16.94 -12.40
CA SER A 51 -6.86 16.72 -11.90
C SER A 51 -6.10 15.88 -12.94
N GLN A 52 -4.85 16.24 -13.17
CA GLN A 52 -3.99 15.42 -14.01
C GLN A 52 -3.54 14.22 -13.19
N SER A 53 -3.79 13.01 -13.71
CA SER A 53 -3.36 11.77 -13.08
C SER A 53 -1.84 11.80 -12.91
N LYS A 54 -1.38 11.51 -11.69
CA LYS A 54 0.02 11.30 -11.38
C LYS A 54 0.15 9.92 -10.78
N ASP A 55 1.20 9.21 -11.15
CA ASP A 55 1.50 7.92 -10.56
C ASP A 55 1.68 8.10 -9.05
N GLN A 56 0.83 7.42 -8.30
CA GLN A 56 0.92 7.38 -6.84
C GLN A 56 2.08 6.46 -6.47
N GLY A 57 2.95 6.95 -5.57
CA GLY A 57 3.94 6.07 -4.95
C GLY A 57 3.24 5.00 -4.11
N PRO A 58 3.86 3.81 -3.94
CA PRO A 58 3.30 2.79 -3.06
C PRO A 58 3.20 3.31 -1.62
N GLY A 59 2.20 2.83 -0.91
CA GLY A 59 2.10 3.01 0.54
C GLY A 59 3.33 2.44 1.27
N PRO A 60 3.57 2.86 2.52
CA PRO A 60 4.73 2.42 3.28
C PRO A 60 4.71 0.91 3.50
N GLY A 61 5.82 0.24 3.18
CA GLY A 61 5.99 -1.21 3.38
C GLY A 61 5.39 -2.12 2.30
N LEU A 62 4.74 -1.53 1.29
CA LEU A 62 4.11 -2.29 0.21
C LEU A 62 5.07 -2.63 -0.93
N VAL A 63 4.87 -3.80 -1.53
CA VAL A 63 5.52 -4.26 -2.75
C VAL A 63 4.47 -4.44 -3.86
N PHE A 64 4.85 -4.12 -5.09
CA PHE A 64 4.00 -4.31 -6.26
C PHE A 64 4.02 -5.76 -6.73
N VAL A 65 2.82 -6.34 -6.87
CA VAL A 65 2.59 -7.66 -7.48
C VAL A 65 1.92 -7.44 -8.82
N GLN A 66 2.59 -7.84 -9.90
CA GLN A 66 2.06 -7.73 -11.25
C GLN A 66 0.91 -8.72 -11.44
N GLY A 67 -0.22 -8.26 -11.98
CA GLY A 67 -1.37 -9.11 -12.27
C GLY A 67 -1.09 -10.14 -13.35
N GLY A 68 -1.79 -11.26 -13.27
CA GLY A 68 -1.67 -12.37 -14.19
C GLY A 68 -2.71 -13.45 -13.93
N THR A 69 -2.60 -14.55 -14.68
CA THR A 69 -3.47 -15.72 -14.47
C THR A 69 -2.66 -16.88 -13.89
N PHE A 70 -3.25 -17.61 -12.96
CA PHE A 70 -2.64 -18.82 -12.38
C PHE A 70 -3.69 -19.90 -12.15
N THR A 71 -3.24 -21.13 -11.91
CA THR A 71 -4.12 -22.26 -11.56
C THR A 71 -4.14 -22.43 -10.05
N MET A 72 -5.19 -21.89 -9.43
CA MET A 72 -5.44 -21.96 -7.99
C MET A 72 -5.85 -23.37 -7.58
N GLY A 73 -5.46 -23.79 -6.38
CA GLY A 73 -5.73 -25.13 -5.85
C GLY A 73 -4.57 -26.12 -5.98
N GLN A 74 -4.80 -27.35 -5.50
CA GLN A 74 -3.76 -28.28 -5.04
C GLN A 74 -2.61 -28.52 -6.05
N THR A 75 -1.40 -28.53 -5.49
CA THR A 75 -0.12 -28.89 -6.14
C THR A 75 0.32 -30.30 -5.78
N GLU A 76 -0.10 -30.81 -4.62
CA GLU A 76 0.26 -32.11 -4.08
C GLU A 76 -0.78 -33.20 -4.42
N GLU A 77 -0.32 -34.44 -4.50
CA GLU A 77 -1.19 -35.61 -4.61
C GLU A 77 -1.90 -35.83 -3.28
N ASP A 78 -3.22 -35.73 -3.27
CA ASP A 78 -4.01 -36.02 -2.09
C ASP A 78 -4.07 -37.53 -1.84
N VAL A 79 -3.32 -37.99 -0.83
CA VAL A 79 -3.29 -39.40 -0.42
C VAL A 79 -4.66 -39.86 0.10
N MET A 80 -5.51 -38.94 0.57
CA MET A 80 -6.85 -39.22 1.11
C MET A 80 -7.97 -39.00 0.09
N ALA A 81 -7.65 -38.50 -1.11
CA ALA A 81 -8.58 -38.26 -2.22
C ALA A 81 -9.85 -37.47 -1.85
N GLU A 82 -9.71 -36.43 -1.01
CA GLU A 82 -10.80 -35.51 -0.69
C GLU A 82 -11.05 -34.51 -1.84
N TRP A 83 -12.30 -34.40 -2.28
CA TRP A 83 -12.69 -33.58 -3.45
C TRP A 83 -12.91 -32.09 -3.14
N ASN A 84 -12.15 -31.54 -2.19
CA ASN A 84 -12.39 -30.18 -1.69
C ASN A 84 -11.60 -29.09 -2.44
N ASN A 85 -10.63 -29.47 -3.28
CA ASN A 85 -9.67 -28.54 -3.89
C ASN A 85 -9.47 -28.73 -5.41
N ILE A 86 -10.55 -28.54 -6.18
CA ILE A 86 -10.52 -28.67 -7.65
C ILE A 86 -9.70 -27.51 -8.26
N PRO A 87 -8.63 -27.79 -9.03
CA PRO A 87 -7.82 -26.74 -9.64
C PRO A 87 -8.62 -25.88 -10.62
N ARG A 88 -8.60 -24.56 -10.42
CA ARG A 88 -9.29 -23.60 -11.31
C ARG A 88 -8.37 -22.48 -11.74
N ARG A 89 -8.50 -22.03 -12.99
CA ARG A 89 -7.75 -20.87 -13.48
C ARG A 89 -8.39 -19.58 -12.96
N VAL A 90 -7.63 -18.79 -12.24
CA VAL A 90 -8.05 -17.49 -11.69
C VAL A 90 -7.18 -16.38 -12.28
N SER A 91 -7.80 -15.25 -12.60
CA SER A 91 -7.11 -14.03 -13.02
C SER A 91 -7.07 -13.05 -11.84
N VAL A 92 -5.88 -12.59 -11.50
CA VAL A 92 -5.64 -11.66 -10.40
C VAL A 92 -5.16 -10.33 -10.99
N PRO A 93 -5.81 -9.19 -10.68
CA PRO A 93 -5.34 -7.87 -11.13
C PRO A 93 -3.99 -7.53 -10.47
N SER A 94 -3.29 -6.53 -10.97
CA SER A 94 -2.09 -6.03 -10.26
C SER A 94 -2.50 -5.39 -8.93
N PHE A 95 -1.77 -5.67 -7.86
CA PHE A 95 -2.05 -5.11 -6.54
C PHE A 95 -0.76 -4.87 -5.76
N TYR A 96 -0.90 -4.22 -4.62
CA TYR A 96 0.19 -4.02 -3.67
C TYR A 96 -0.07 -4.84 -2.42
N ILE A 97 0.96 -5.52 -1.90
CA ILE A 97 0.89 -6.31 -0.66
C ILE A 97 2.01 -5.91 0.28
N ASP A 98 1.84 -6.10 1.58
CA ASP A 98 2.92 -5.89 2.52
C ASP A 98 4.07 -6.87 2.25
N ARG A 99 5.29 -6.36 2.35
CA ARG A 99 6.49 -7.19 2.17
C ARG A 99 6.66 -8.24 3.28
N THR A 100 6.18 -7.94 4.48
CA THR A 100 6.29 -8.79 5.68
C THR A 100 4.95 -8.79 6.41
N GLU A 101 4.75 -9.76 7.28
CA GLU A 101 3.64 -9.78 8.21
C GLU A 101 3.65 -8.53 9.12
N VAL A 102 2.49 -8.24 9.71
CA VAL A 102 2.36 -7.14 10.68
C VAL A 102 3.15 -7.49 11.93
N ALA A 103 4.19 -6.72 12.21
CA ALA A 103 5.00 -6.89 13.40
C ALA A 103 4.29 -6.41 14.69
N ASN A 104 4.71 -6.95 15.84
CA ASN A 104 4.19 -6.57 17.16
C ASN A 104 4.26 -5.06 17.40
N VAL A 105 5.34 -4.40 16.98
CA VAL A 105 5.47 -2.93 17.12
C VAL A 105 4.39 -2.16 16.37
N HIS A 106 3.99 -2.60 15.17
CA HIS A 106 2.95 -1.96 14.37
C HIS A 106 1.57 -2.16 14.99
N TYR A 107 1.30 -3.34 15.54
CA TYR A 107 0.04 -3.57 16.26
C TYR A 107 -0.04 -2.79 17.58
N ARG A 108 1.08 -2.61 18.27
CA ARG A 108 1.16 -1.75 19.46
C ARG A 108 0.97 -0.27 19.13
N GLU A 109 1.43 0.19 17.98
CA GLU A 109 1.14 1.54 17.48
C GLU A 109 -0.37 1.75 17.30
N TYR A 110 -1.07 0.75 16.76
CA TYR A 110 -2.53 0.76 16.66
C TYR A 110 -3.22 0.84 18.03
N LEU A 111 -2.82 0.00 18.99
CA LEU A 111 -3.37 0.05 20.35
C LEU A 111 -3.09 1.38 21.05
N TYR A 112 -1.89 1.93 20.86
CA TYR A 112 -1.53 3.25 21.39
C TYR A 112 -2.45 4.33 20.82
N TRP A 113 -2.69 4.31 19.50
CA TRP A 113 -3.64 5.22 18.87
C TRP A 113 -5.05 5.08 19.43
N LEU A 114 -5.55 3.85 19.60
CA LEU A 114 -6.87 3.60 20.18
C LEU A 114 -6.98 4.21 21.59
N SER A 115 -6.00 3.94 22.46
CA SER A 115 -5.98 4.48 23.83
C SER A 115 -5.87 6.01 23.90
N LYS A 116 -5.32 6.63 22.86
CA LYS A 116 -5.21 8.09 22.78
C LYS A 116 -6.52 8.74 22.31
N VAL A 117 -7.20 8.12 21.34
CA VAL A 117 -8.44 8.66 20.78
C VAL A 117 -9.63 8.33 21.67
N PHE A 118 -9.68 7.12 22.19
CA PHE A 118 -10.71 6.64 23.12
C PHE A 118 -10.09 6.61 24.51
N ASP A 119 -10.48 7.56 25.36
CA ASP A 119 -9.95 7.66 26.73
C ASP A 119 -10.33 6.40 27.52
N PRO A 120 -9.35 5.62 28.04
CA PRO A 120 -9.63 4.43 28.84
C PRO A 120 -10.29 4.75 30.19
N SER A 121 -10.28 6.01 30.62
CA SER A 121 -10.95 6.44 31.85
C SER A 121 -12.48 6.36 31.74
N ASP A 122 -13.01 6.39 30.52
CA ASP A 122 -14.45 6.28 30.25
C ASP A 122 -14.86 4.79 30.10
N PRO A 123 -15.76 4.28 30.97
CA PRO A 123 -16.24 2.90 30.90
C PRO A 123 -16.85 2.50 29.55
N ALA A 124 -17.39 3.46 28.78
CA ALA A 124 -17.96 3.17 27.47
C ALA A 124 -16.90 2.80 26.41
N ASN A 125 -15.66 3.27 26.59
CA ASN A 125 -14.57 3.10 25.62
C ASN A 125 -13.68 1.89 25.91
N LEU A 126 -13.63 1.43 27.16
CA LEU A 126 -12.90 0.23 27.57
C LEU A 126 -13.14 -1.01 26.66
N PRO A 127 -14.39 -1.39 26.32
CA PRO A 127 -14.63 -2.57 25.49
C PRO A 127 -14.03 -2.45 24.08
N ILE A 128 -13.85 -1.23 23.56
CA ILE A 128 -13.23 -1.00 22.25
C ILE A 128 -11.74 -1.37 22.31
N ILE A 129 -11.05 -0.95 23.38
CA ILE A 129 -9.62 -1.20 23.57
C ILE A 129 -9.39 -2.68 23.89
N GLU A 130 -10.17 -3.24 24.83
CA GLU A 130 -10.06 -4.65 25.21
C GLU A 130 -10.38 -5.58 24.03
N GLY A 131 -11.39 -5.24 23.22
CA GLY A 131 -11.74 -5.98 22.01
C GLY A 131 -10.66 -5.92 20.92
N ALA A 132 -9.72 -4.97 20.98
CA ALA A 132 -8.58 -4.87 20.08
C ALA A 132 -7.32 -5.55 20.63
N LEU A 133 -7.28 -5.99 21.90
CA LEU A 133 -6.11 -6.67 22.44
C LEU A 133 -5.94 -8.08 21.84
N PRO A 134 -4.70 -8.49 21.52
CA PRO A 134 -4.44 -9.85 21.07
C PRO A 134 -4.53 -10.82 22.25
N ASP A 135 -5.00 -12.04 21.98
CA ASP A 135 -5.03 -13.12 22.95
C ASP A 135 -3.62 -13.70 23.15
N THR A 136 -3.04 -13.41 24.32
CA THR A 136 -1.73 -13.94 24.71
C THR A 136 -1.77 -15.41 25.15
N LEU A 137 -2.95 -15.96 25.44
CA LEU A 137 -3.11 -17.34 25.91
C LEU A 137 -2.94 -18.38 24.80
N VAL A 138 -2.90 -17.95 23.54
CA VAL A 138 -2.62 -18.80 22.38
C VAL A 138 -1.31 -19.60 22.50
N TRP A 139 -0.36 -19.11 23.31
CA TRP A 139 0.91 -19.79 23.58
C TRP A 139 0.81 -20.89 24.64
N ARG A 140 -0.26 -20.91 25.46
CA ARG A 140 -0.44 -21.92 26.49
C ARG A 140 -0.89 -23.25 25.89
N SER A 141 -0.30 -24.31 26.39
CA SER A 141 -0.73 -25.69 26.14
C SER A 141 -0.47 -26.50 27.41
N GLU A 142 -1.34 -27.46 27.72
CA GLU A 142 -1.37 -28.15 29.02
C GLU A 142 -0.04 -28.79 29.44
N LEU A 143 0.77 -29.26 28.48
CA LEU A 143 2.02 -29.99 28.73
C LEU A 143 3.29 -29.24 28.30
N SER A 144 3.21 -27.98 27.84
CA SER A 144 4.40 -27.23 27.39
C SER A 144 4.70 -26.02 28.26
N TYR A 145 5.98 -25.82 28.58
CA TYR A 145 6.47 -24.64 29.29
C TYR A 145 6.66 -23.45 28.32
N ASN A 146 5.58 -22.71 28.06
CA ASN A 146 5.58 -21.53 27.16
C ASN A 146 5.27 -20.21 27.88
N GLU A 147 5.27 -20.17 29.22
CA GLU A 147 4.98 -18.95 30.00
C GLU A 147 5.81 -17.71 29.56
N PRO A 148 7.11 -17.82 29.20
CA PRO A 148 7.85 -16.67 28.68
C PRO A 148 7.24 -16.05 27.42
N LEU A 149 6.64 -16.85 26.54
CA LEU A 149 5.98 -16.34 25.33
C LEU A 149 4.65 -15.65 25.68
N VAL A 150 3.89 -16.20 26.63
CA VAL A 150 2.64 -15.58 27.11
C VAL A 150 2.90 -14.19 27.70
N GLU A 151 3.96 -14.05 28.49
CA GLU A 151 4.29 -12.80 29.17
C GLU A 151 4.97 -11.79 28.24
N PHE A 152 5.98 -12.23 27.49
CA PHE A 152 6.91 -11.34 26.80
C PHE A 152 6.65 -11.17 25.31
N TYR A 153 6.02 -12.12 24.61
CA TYR A 153 5.98 -12.10 23.13
C TYR A 153 5.39 -10.81 22.57
N PHE A 154 4.26 -10.35 23.10
CA PHE A 154 3.63 -9.12 22.61
C PHE A 154 4.24 -7.84 23.22
N ARG A 155 4.81 -7.93 24.43
CA ARG A 155 5.15 -6.75 25.26
C ARG A 155 6.63 -6.38 25.22
N HIS A 156 7.52 -7.37 25.18
CA HIS A 156 8.95 -7.18 25.36
C HIS A 156 9.61 -6.65 24.08
N PRO A 157 10.56 -5.68 24.17
CA PRO A 157 11.21 -5.10 23.00
C PRO A 157 11.92 -6.10 22.08
N GLY A 158 12.43 -7.20 22.64
CA GLY A 158 13.07 -8.27 21.86
C GLY A 158 12.16 -8.93 20.82
N PHE A 159 10.83 -8.82 20.99
CA PHE A 159 9.86 -9.38 20.05
C PHE A 159 9.19 -8.33 19.15
N ASN A 160 9.67 -7.08 19.14
CA ASN A 160 9.04 -5.97 18.40
C ASN A 160 8.87 -6.26 16.90
N ASN A 161 9.84 -6.94 16.28
CA ASN A 161 9.86 -7.24 14.84
C ASN A 161 9.28 -8.63 14.50
N TYR A 162 8.76 -9.35 15.50
CA TYR A 162 8.09 -10.63 15.28
C TYR A 162 6.64 -10.40 14.86
N PRO A 163 6.04 -11.31 14.08
CA PRO A 163 4.64 -11.16 13.64
C PRO A 163 3.70 -11.13 14.84
N VAL A 164 2.62 -10.38 14.73
CA VAL A 164 1.56 -10.39 15.75
C VAL A 164 0.79 -11.71 15.69
N VAL A 165 0.56 -12.32 16.86
CA VAL A 165 -0.14 -13.60 17.02
C VAL A 165 -1.25 -13.43 18.05
N GLY A 166 -2.31 -14.24 17.94
CA GLY A 166 -3.48 -14.15 18.82
C GLY A 166 -4.50 -13.09 18.40
N VAL A 167 -4.50 -12.70 17.11
CA VAL A 167 -5.47 -11.77 16.54
C VAL A 167 -6.54 -12.50 15.75
N SER A 168 -7.80 -12.10 15.93
CA SER A 168 -8.93 -12.58 15.14
C SER A 168 -8.99 -11.90 13.77
N TRP A 169 -9.72 -12.52 12.82
CA TRP A 169 -9.93 -11.94 11.49
C TRP A 169 -10.56 -10.53 11.57
N ARG A 170 -11.51 -10.33 12.49
CA ARG A 170 -12.15 -9.02 12.70
C ARG A 170 -11.15 -7.98 13.18
N GLN A 171 -10.33 -8.31 14.17
CA GLN A 171 -9.27 -7.42 14.67
C GLN A 171 -8.24 -7.08 13.58
N ALA A 172 -7.88 -8.05 12.73
CA ALA A 172 -6.99 -7.81 11.60
C ALA A 172 -7.61 -6.88 10.54
N ASN A 173 -8.90 -7.04 10.24
CA ASN A 173 -9.63 -6.14 9.36
C ASN A 173 -9.71 -4.71 9.92
N ASP A 174 -10.01 -4.57 11.21
CA ASP A 174 -10.08 -3.26 11.88
C ASP A 174 -8.71 -2.55 11.89
N PHE A 175 -7.62 -3.32 12.01
CA PHE A 175 -6.26 -2.81 11.85
C PHE A 175 -6.00 -2.28 10.42
N CYS A 176 -6.46 -2.98 9.37
CA CYS A 176 -6.34 -2.50 7.99
C CYS A 176 -7.08 -1.18 7.77
N LEU A 177 -8.29 -1.04 8.33
CA LEU A 177 -9.07 0.21 8.27
C LEU A 177 -8.32 1.35 8.97
N TRP A 178 -7.83 1.11 10.19
CA TRP A 178 -7.03 2.09 10.92
C TRP A 178 -5.78 2.53 10.14
N ARG A 179 -5.04 1.57 9.57
CA ARG A 179 -3.85 1.86 8.77
C ARG A 179 -4.19 2.74 7.56
N SER A 180 -5.31 2.47 6.90
CA SER A 180 -5.81 3.29 5.78
C SER A 180 -5.97 4.74 6.19
N ASP A 181 -6.65 4.97 7.32
CA ASP A 181 -6.88 6.29 7.85
C ASP A 181 -5.60 7.00 8.25
N ARG A 182 -4.66 6.30 8.91
CA ARG A 182 -3.38 6.90 9.32
C ARG A 182 -2.47 7.24 8.15
N VAL A 183 -2.39 6.37 7.14
CA VAL A 183 -1.58 6.64 5.94
C VAL A 183 -2.15 7.84 5.17
N ASN A 184 -3.47 7.88 4.95
CA ASN A 184 -4.11 8.99 4.26
C ASN A 184 -4.00 10.31 5.05
N GLU A 185 -4.16 10.27 6.37
CA GLU A 185 -3.91 11.43 7.23
C GLU A 185 -2.46 11.94 7.10
N GLY A 186 -1.48 11.03 7.11
CA GLY A 186 -0.06 11.33 6.92
C GLY A 186 0.22 11.98 5.57
N ILE A 187 -0.40 11.50 4.49
CA ILE A 187 -0.30 12.09 3.15
C ILE A 187 -0.88 13.51 3.13
N LEU A 188 -2.07 13.70 3.70
CA LEU A 188 -2.71 15.02 3.77
C LEU A 188 -1.88 16.03 4.58
N LEU A 189 -1.23 15.57 5.65
CA LEU A 189 -0.32 16.37 6.47
C LEU A 189 0.96 16.72 5.70
N GLN A 190 1.58 15.74 5.02
CA GLN A 190 2.78 15.96 4.22
C GLN A 190 2.54 16.94 3.06
N LYS A 191 1.37 16.86 2.42
CA LYS A 191 0.95 17.79 1.37
C LYS A 191 0.46 19.14 1.91
N GLY A 192 0.24 19.26 3.22
CA GLY A 192 -0.13 20.49 3.90
C GLY A 192 -1.60 20.89 3.71
N TYR A 193 -2.48 19.91 3.48
CA TYR A 193 -3.94 20.10 3.49
C TYR A 193 -4.49 20.08 4.92
N VAL A 194 -3.91 19.26 5.80
CA VAL A 194 -4.26 19.19 7.23
C VAL A 194 -3.14 19.83 8.07
N ASN A 195 -3.51 20.62 9.08
CA ASN A 195 -2.56 21.20 10.02
C ASN A 195 -2.19 20.22 11.16
N LYS A 196 -0.95 20.27 11.65
CA LYS A 196 -0.43 19.45 12.75
C LYS A 196 -1.21 19.63 14.07
N THR A 197 -1.77 20.80 14.30
CA THR A 197 -2.56 21.09 15.51
C THR A 197 -3.82 20.21 15.61
N GLY A 198 -4.44 19.86 14.48
CA GLY A 198 -5.60 18.97 14.45
C GLY A 198 -5.29 17.52 14.84
N LEU A 199 -4.01 17.12 14.81
CA LEU A 199 -3.56 15.77 15.17
C LEU A 199 -3.54 15.53 16.69
N GLN A 200 -3.45 16.59 17.48
CA GLN A 200 -3.37 16.52 18.94
C GLN A 200 -4.75 16.54 19.61
N GLY A 201 -5.77 17.09 18.95
CA GLY A 201 -7.12 17.23 19.48
C GLY A 201 -8.10 16.12 19.10
N GLN A 202 -7.65 15.00 18.54
CA GLN A 202 -8.54 13.90 18.17
C GLN A 202 -8.99 13.13 19.42
N GLN A 203 -10.30 13.18 19.70
CA GLN A 203 -10.91 12.51 20.84
C GLN A 203 -12.31 11.98 20.47
N GLY A 204 -12.58 10.73 20.83
CA GLY A 204 -13.84 10.03 20.62
C GLY A 204 -14.32 10.13 19.17
N SER A 205 -15.56 10.60 18.99
CA SER A 205 -16.21 10.77 17.68
C SER A 205 -15.51 11.80 16.77
N ASN A 206 -14.73 12.71 17.35
CA ASN A 206 -14.00 13.74 16.61
C ASN A 206 -12.59 13.25 16.23
N ASN A 207 -12.51 12.13 15.51
CA ASN A 207 -11.26 11.58 14.99
C ASN A 207 -11.22 11.62 13.46
N PHE A 208 -10.00 11.58 12.91
CA PHE A 208 -9.84 11.51 11.45
C PHE A 208 -10.16 10.09 10.97
N THR A 209 -11.13 9.97 10.06
CA THR A 209 -11.28 8.81 9.18
C THR A 209 -11.36 9.30 7.74
N THR A 210 -10.85 8.50 6.80
CA THR A 210 -10.82 8.86 5.38
C THR A 210 -12.25 9.12 4.87
N LYS A 211 -13.20 8.29 5.30
CA LYS A 211 -14.62 8.43 4.94
C LYS A 211 -15.25 9.67 5.56
N SER A 212 -15.03 9.96 6.85
CA SER A 212 -15.60 11.17 7.48
C SER A 212 -15.03 12.46 6.89
N TYR A 213 -13.76 12.43 6.48
CA TYR A 213 -13.11 13.55 5.79
C TYR A 213 -13.71 13.81 4.41
N LEU A 214 -13.97 12.76 3.63
CA LEU A 214 -14.60 12.83 2.31
C LEU A 214 -16.08 13.21 2.36
N LEU A 215 -16.79 12.83 3.43
CA LEU A 215 -18.21 13.15 3.66
C LEU A 215 -18.44 14.50 4.35
N ASP A 216 -17.39 15.30 4.52
CA ASP A 216 -17.44 16.61 5.16
C ASP A 216 -17.82 16.65 6.65
N LEU A 217 -17.91 15.50 7.30
CA LEU A 217 -18.22 15.33 8.72
C LEU A 217 -17.04 15.66 9.63
N TYR A 218 -15.81 15.38 9.17
CA TYR A 218 -14.59 15.75 9.88
C TYR A 218 -13.90 16.92 9.20
N GLN A 219 -13.68 18.00 9.94
CA GLN A 219 -13.08 19.23 9.43
C GLN A 219 -11.90 19.63 10.31
N THR A 220 -10.73 19.73 9.70
CA THR A 220 -9.53 20.30 10.34
C THR A 220 -9.22 21.65 9.72
N ALA A 221 -8.60 22.53 10.50
CA ALA A 221 -8.11 23.79 9.97
C ALA A 221 -7.11 23.51 8.84
N PRO A 222 -7.31 24.09 7.64
CA PRO A 222 -6.46 23.81 6.50
C PRO A 222 -5.03 24.30 6.74
N GLY A 223 -4.06 23.50 6.30
CA GLY A 223 -2.65 23.88 6.38
C GLY A 223 -2.31 25.09 5.49
N LYS A 224 -1.13 25.68 5.71
CA LYS A 224 -0.65 26.84 4.93
C LYS A 224 -0.51 26.55 3.42
N THR A 225 -0.33 25.29 3.04
CA THR A 225 -0.22 24.88 1.64
C THR A 225 -1.57 24.85 0.94
N ALA A 226 -2.62 24.37 1.62
CA ALA A 226 -4.00 24.37 1.12
C ALA A 226 -4.51 25.77 0.76
N THR A 227 -4.17 26.78 1.57
CA THR A 227 -4.60 28.18 1.36
C THR A 227 -3.66 28.96 0.43
N SER A 228 -2.55 28.36 0.00
CA SER A 228 -1.57 29.02 -0.85
C SER A 228 -2.07 29.18 -2.29
N LYS A 229 -1.72 30.29 -2.93
CA LYS A 229 -1.95 30.52 -4.38
C LYS A 229 -1.25 29.49 -5.28
N LYS A 230 -0.26 28.77 -4.74
CA LYS A 230 0.47 27.69 -5.43
C LYS A 230 -0.22 26.32 -5.34
N ASN A 231 -1.35 26.22 -4.65
CA ASN A 231 -2.10 24.96 -4.57
C ASN A 231 -2.53 24.52 -5.97
N PRO A 232 -2.19 23.28 -6.40
CA PRO A 232 -2.61 22.75 -7.69
C PRO A 232 -4.13 22.53 -7.74
N LEU A 233 -4.77 22.25 -6.60
CA LEU A 233 -6.21 22.05 -6.50
C LEU A 233 -6.90 23.40 -6.40
N LYS A 234 -7.87 23.63 -7.29
CA LYS A 234 -8.63 24.88 -7.35
C LYS A 234 -10.12 24.58 -7.31
N THR A 235 -10.91 25.57 -6.94
CA THR A 235 -12.37 25.54 -7.11
C THR A 235 -12.73 25.99 -8.52
N ALA A 236 -13.98 25.80 -8.94
CA ALA A 236 -14.49 26.30 -10.22
C ALA A 236 -14.21 27.81 -10.43
N GLN A 237 -14.19 28.63 -9.38
CA GLN A 237 -13.84 30.06 -9.45
C GLN A 237 -12.32 30.33 -9.52
N GLY A 238 -11.49 29.30 -9.41
CA GLY A 238 -10.03 29.34 -9.41
C GLY A 238 -9.39 29.78 -8.09
N GLN A 239 -10.14 29.71 -6.99
CA GLN A 239 -9.58 29.85 -5.64
C GLN A 239 -8.89 28.54 -5.23
N PRO A 240 -7.86 28.57 -4.37
CA PRO A 240 -7.25 27.36 -3.82
C PRO A 240 -8.30 26.50 -3.11
N ARG A 241 -8.40 25.21 -3.46
CA ARG A 241 -9.29 24.29 -2.75
C ARG A 241 -8.60 23.78 -1.49
N THR A 242 -9.21 24.00 -0.34
CA THR A 242 -8.67 23.60 0.96
C THR A 242 -8.83 22.11 1.25
N ARG A 243 -9.75 21.45 0.54
CA ARG A 243 -10.09 20.03 0.71
C ARG A 243 -9.61 19.19 -0.47
N VAL A 244 -9.33 17.94 -0.19
CA VAL A 244 -8.93 16.93 -1.17
C VAL A 244 -10.12 15.98 -1.40
N SER A 245 -10.44 15.69 -2.65
CA SER A 245 -11.38 14.63 -3.02
C SER A 245 -10.62 13.39 -3.52
N MET A 246 -11.29 12.24 -3.56
CA MET A 246 -10.68 11.00 -4.09
C MET A 246 -10.22 11.17 -5.55
N GLU A 247 -10.97 11.95 -6.33
CA GLU A 247 -10.69 12.29 -7.74
C GLU A 247 -9.34 13.00 -7.93
N ASP A 248 -8.78 13.61 -6.89
CA ASP A 248 -7.49 14.29 -6.98
C ASP A 248 -6.31 13.33 -7.13
N GLY A 249 -6.54 12.03 -6.88
CA GLY A 249 -5.48 11.04 -6.89
C GLY A 249 -4.39 11.30 -5.84
N LEU A 250 -4.74 11.98 -4.75
CA LEU A 250 -3.82 12.20 -3.62
C LEU A 250 -3.97 11.15 -2.52
N LEU A 251 -5.19 10.66 -2.30
CA LEU A 251 -5.47 9.64 -1.29
C LEU A 251 -5.23 8.25 -1.89
N LEU A 252 -4.80 7.33 -1.02
CA LEU A 252 -4.67 5.92 -1.36
C LEU A 252 -6.00 5.19 -1.06
N PRO A 253 -6.31 4.12 -1.80
CA PRO A 253 -7.44 3.25 -1.48
C PRO A 253 -7.24 2.57 -0.12
N ASP A 254 -8.35 2.10 0.47
CA ASP A 254 -8.34 1.41 1.75
C ASP A 254 -7.53 0.11 1.67
N TYR A 255 -6.71 -0.14 2.69
CA TYR A 255 -6.05 -1.42 2.93
C TYR A 255 -7.11 -2.44 3.34
N ARG A 256 -6.94 -3.67 2.87
CA ARG A 256 -7.78 -4.81 3.25
C ARG A 256 -6.94 -6.06 3.31
N LEU A 257 -7.51 -7.09 3.94
CA LEU A 257 -6.95 -8.43 3.87
C LEU A 257 -7.00 -8.94 2.42
N PRO A 258 -5.95 -9.64 1.95
CA PRO A 258 -5.94 -10.24 0.63
C PRO A 258 -6.99 -11.35 0.55
N PHE A 259 -7.56 -11.53 -0.64
CA PHE A 259 -8.34 -12.73 -0.92
C PHE A 259 -7.41 -13.94 -1.05
N GLU A 260 -7.95 -15.15 -0.87
CA GLU A 260 -7.21 -16.42 -1.03
C GLU A 260 -6.42 -16.45 -2.35
N ALA A 261 -7.08 -16.12 -3.47
CA ALA A 261 -6.44 -16.09 -4.78
C ALA A 261 -5.29 -15.08 -4.88
N GLU A 262 -5.42 -13.90 -4.25
CA GLU A 262 -4.37 -12.87 -4.24
C GLU A 262 -3.17 -13.34 -3.41
N TRP A 263 -3.45 -13.95 -2.26
CA TRP A 263 -2.42 -14.46 -1.35
C TRP A 263 -1.66 -15.63 -1.95
N GLU A 264 -2.36 -16.64 -2.50
CA GLU A 264 -1.72 -17.76 -3.21
C GLU A 264 -0.89 -17.27 -4.40
N TYR A 265 -1.43 -16.35 -5.19
CA TYR A 265 -0.74 -15.81 -6.36
C TYR A 265 0.56 -15.07 -5.96
N ALA A 266 0.51 -14.27 -4.91
CA ALA A 266 1.70 -13.61 -4.36
C ALA A 266 2.70 -14.62 -3.78
N ALA A 267 2.20 -15.67 -3.10
CA ALA A 267 3.02 -16.71 -2.48
C ALA A 267 3.74 -17.59 -3.50
N TYR A 268 3.14 -17.89 -4.66
CA TYR A 268 3.81 -18.71 -5.68
C TYR A 268 4.96 -18.01 -6.40
N GLY A 269 5.03 -16.67 -6.37
CA GLY A 269 6.17 -15.94 -6.93
C GLY A 269 6.47 -16.24 -8.40
N LEU A 270 5.43 -16.48 -9.21
CA LEU A 270 5.53 -17.02 -10.59
C LEU A 270 6.31 -16.15 -11.59
N ILE A 271 6.73 -14.94 -11.20
CA ILE A 271 7.55 -14.05 -12.03
C ILE A 271 8.88 -14.71 -12.39
N ASP A 272 9.53 -15.37 -11.43
CA ASP A 272 10.83 -16.02 -11.63
C ASP A 272 10.74 -17.34 -12.41
N GLN A 273 9.53 -17.88 -12.56
CA GLN A 273 9.26 -19.08 -13.36
C GLN A 273 8.89 -18.76 -14.81
N ASN A 274 8.65 -17.48 -15.13
CA ASN A 274 8.48 -17.10 -16.52
C ASN A 274 9.85 -17.21 -17.22
N PRO A 275 10.03 -18.10 -18.21
CA PRO A 275 11.31 -18.24 -18.92
C PRO A 275 11.70 -16.96 -19.66
N ARG A 276 10.74 -16.06 -19.88
CA ARG A 276 10.92 -14.75 -20.51
C ARG A 276 10.07 -13.69 -19.78
N PRO A 277 10.44 -13.29 -18.54
CA PRO A 277 9.72 -12.23 -17.88
C PRO A 277 9.84 -10.94 -18.71
N SER A 278 8.75 -10.19 -18.85
CA SER A 278 8.74 -8.91 -19.58
C SER A 278 9.55 -7.88 -18.79
N THR A 279 10.87 -7.91 -18.93
CA THR A 279 11.81 -7.03 -18.20
C THR A 279 11.89 -5.61 -18.78
N LYS A 280 11.40 -5.39 -20.01
CA LYS A 280 11.31 -4.09 -20.68
C LYS A 280 10.09 -4.02 -21.59
N GLU A 281 9.50 -2.82 -21.71
CA GLU A 281 8.43 -2.53 -22.67
C GLU A 281 8.82 -3.02 -24.08
N GLY A 282 8.02 -3.93 -24.65
CA GLY A 282 8.16 -4.38 -26.03
C GLY A 282 8.45 -5.88 -26.25
N LYS A 283 8.64 -6.68 -25.19
CA LYS A 283 8.69 -8.16 -25.32
C LYS A 283 7.60 -8.79 -24.48
N ARG A 284 6.56 -9.31 -25.15
CA ARG A 284 5.50 -10.11 -24.50
C ARG A 284 6.15 -11.35 -23.91
N GLY A 285 6.17 -11.45 -22.58
CA GLY A 285 6.60 -12.68 -21.91
C GLY A 285 5.68 -13.84 -22.25
N GLU A 286 6.17 -15.07 -22.12
CA GLU A 286 5.33 -16.24 -22.32
C GLU A 286 4.35 -16.36 -21.15
N GLU A 287 3.09 -16.70 -21.44
CA GLU A 287 2.03 -16.93 -20.44
C GLU A 287 2.03 -18.40 -19.97
N LEU A 288 2.91 -19.24 -20.52
CA LEU A 288 2.93 -20.67 -20.27
C LEU A 288 3.68 -20.99 -18.97
N GLN A 289 2.91 -21.20 -17.90
CA GLN A 289 3.41 -21.75 -16.63
C GLN A 289 3.48 -23.27 -16.78
N SER A 290 4.69 -23.83 -16.90
CA SER A 290 4.86 -25.27 -17.20
C SER A 290 4.71 -26.16 -15.96
N ASN A 291 5.18 -25.74 -14.78
CA ASN A 291 5.21 -26.56 -13.57
C ASN A 291 4.88 -25.73 -12.33
N LYS A 292 3.89 -26.16 -11.53
CA LYS A 292 3.65 -25.58 -10.20
C LYS A 292 4.76 -26.05 -9.26
N GLN A 293 5.40 -25.11 -8.55
CA GLN A 293 6.40 -25.45 -7.51
C GLN A 293 5.74 -25.40 -6.14
N ILE A 294 6.22 -26.25 -5.22
CA ILE A 294 5.76 -26.28 -3.81
C ILE A 294 6.24 -25.03 -3.07
N TYR A 295 7.43 -24.53 -3.43
CA TYR A 295 8.05 -23.37 -2.78
C TYR A 295 8.37 -22.26 -3.79
N PRO A 296 8.34 -20.98 -3.36
CA PRO A 296 8.50 -19.81 -4.25
C PRO A 296 9.87 -19.61 -4.86
N TRP A 297 10.93 -20.27 -4.37
CA TRP A 297 12.30 -19.97 -4.81
C TRP A 297 12.72 -20.84 -6.01
N SER A 298 13.19 -20.17 -7.07
CA SER A 298 13.49 -20.80 -8.37
C SER A 298 14.68 -21.77 -8.36
N GLN A 299 15.63 -21.65 -7.42
CA GLN A 299 16.88 -22.43 -7.40
C GLN A 299 16.86 -23.66 -6.48
N ASN A 300 15.76 -23.96 -5.81
CA ASN A 300 15.63 -25.18 -5.01
C ASN A 300 14.19 -25.71 -5.00
N VAL A 301 13.80 -26.24 -6.16
CA VAL A 301 12.44 -26.67 -6.50
C VAL A 301 11.79 -27.60 -5.45
N ASN A 302 12.58 -28.39 -4.72
CA ASN A 302 12.07 -29.44 -3.81
C ASN A 302 12.69 -29.40 -2.40
N GLY A 303 13.46 -28.38 -2.03
CA GLY A 303 14.19 -28.35 -0.75
C GLY A 303 13.95 -27.07 0.05
N LEU A 304 13.66 -27.21 1.35
CA LEU A 304 13.40 -26.11 2.28
C LEU A 304 14.65 -25.29 2.67
N ARG A 305 15.84 -25.75 2.26
CA ARG A 305 17.14 -25.20 2.68
C ARG A 305 17.89 -24.58 1.51
N ASP A 306 18.64 -23.52 1.74
CA ASP A 306 19.47 -22.95 0.67
C ASP A 306 20.58 -23.93 0.25
N THR A 307 20.67 -24.22 -1.05
CA THR A 307 21.70 -25.08 -1.64
C THR A 307 22.91 -24.28 -2.13
N ARG A 308 22.84 -22.94 -2.12
CA ARG A 308 23.94 -22.08 -2.54
C ARG A 308 25.09 -22.18 -1.54
N HIS A 309 26.30 -22.42 -2.06
CA HIS A 309 27.52 -22.42 -1.26
C HIS A 309 27.78 -21.03 -0.66
N GLY A 310 27.86 -20.95 0.67
CA GLY A 310 28.06 -19.70 1.40
C GLY A 310 27.51 -19.75 2.83
N SER A 311 27.43 -18.60 3.49
CA SER A 311 26.92 -18.48 4.87
C SER A 311 25.46 -18.92 5.03
N TRP A 312 24.72 -18.94 3.93
CA TRP A 312 23.30 -19.31 3.87
C TRP A 312 23.10 -20.81 3.63
N GLN A 313 24.16 -21.56 3.29
CA GLN A 313 24.06 -22.98 2.95
C GLN A 313 23.43 -23.78 4.10
N GLY A 314 22.33 -24.47 3.80
CA GLY A 314 21.62 -25.29 4.78
C GLY A 314 20.66 -24.52 5.72
N GLN A 315 20.56 -23.19 5.60
CA GLN A 315 19.58 -22.38 6.34
C GLN A 315 18.17 -22.55 5.75
N PHE A 316 17.17 -22.57 6.63
CA PHE A 316 15.77 -22.53 6.24
C PHE A 316 15.41 -21.11 5.79
N LEU A 317 14.97 -20.96 4.54
CA LEU A 317 14.64 -19.67 3.95
C LEU A 317 13.20 -19.21 4.23
N ALA A 318 12.44 -19.99 5.00
CA ALA A 318 11.04 -19.75 5.23
C ALA A 318 10.65 -19.97 6.69
N ASN A 319 9.69 -19.16 7.13
CA ASN A 319 9.26 -19.05 8.52
C ASN A 319 8.12 -20.04 8.83
N PHE A 320 8.31 -21.33 8.52
CA PHE A 320 7.38 -22.37 8.91
C PHE A 320 7.94 -23.21 10.05
N LYS A 321 7.08 -23.44 11.03
CA LYS A 321 7.35 -24.35 12.14
C LYS A 321 7.26 -25.79 11.63
N ARG A 322 8.35 -26.54 11.74
CA ARG A 322 8.40 -27.95 11.28
C ARG A 322 7.62 -28.92 12.19
N GLY A 323 7.38 -28.55 13.45
CA GLY A 323 6.61 -29.36 14.41
C GLY A 323 6.37 -28.65 15.75
N SER A 324 5.50 -29.21 16.59
CA SER A 324 5.13 -28.66 17.91
C SER A 324 6.30 -28.74 18.91
N GLY A 325 7.23 -27.78 18.83
CA GLY A 325 8.37 -27.69 19.77
C GLY A 325 9.59 -26.98 19.20
N ASP A 326 9.67 -26.86 17.87
CA ASP A 326 10.78 -26.22 17.16
C ASP A 326 10.61 -24.69 17.11
N ASN A 327 10.48 -24.07 18.29
CA ASN A 327 10.38 -22.60 18.44
C ASN A 327 11.76 -21.95 18.65
N ALA A 328 12.79 -22.74 18.94
CA ALA A 328 14.17 -22.30 19.11
C ALA A 328 14.99 -22.92 17.98
N GLY A 329 15.73 -22.07 17.25
CA GLY A 329 16.64 -22.54 16.22
C GLY A 329 17.70 -23.51 16.77
N VAL A 330 18.35 -24.24 15.87
CA VAL A 330 19.45 -25.15 16.25
C VAL A 330 20.57 -24.34 16.91
N ALA A 331 21.12 -24.86 18.02
CA ALA A 331 22.21 -24.22 18.76
C ALA A 331 23.36 -23.82 17.82
N GLY A 332 23.82 -22.57 17.93
CA GLY A 332 24.87 -21.99 17.08
C GLY A 332 24.38 -21.23 15.85
N GLY A 333 23.06 -21.16 15.62
CA GLY A 333 22.44 -20.39 14.52
C GLY A 333 21.45 -19.29 14.94
N LEU A 334 21.40 -18.96 16.24
CA LEU A 334 20.59 -17.86 16.80
C LEU A 334 21.39 -16.57 16.92
#